data_AF-A0A9P3ZLV2-F1
#
_entry.id   AF-A0A9P3ZLV2-F1
#
_cell.length_a   1.000
_cell.length_b   1.000
_cell.length_c   1.000
_cell.angle_alpha   90.00
_cell.angle_beta   90.00
_cell.angle_gamma   90.00
#
_symmetry.space_group_name_H-M   'P 1'
#
loop_
_entity.id
_entity.type
_entity.pdbx_description
1 polymer ?
#
loop_
_entity_poly.entity_id
_entity_poly.type
_entity_poly.pdbx_seq_one_letter_code
_entity_poly.pdbx_strand_id
1 'polypeptide(L)'
;DWEASVPTATAAWFWIEDGTQKVWTLRGGAGPARIVIAAAELEEFDDNRVCEVTMTMGGQSKVIATITRGTLDRGFTLRTCQLDDYGDFIYNPNSTETGLTYLYGTEPAENVALTWPEGRTGFSMPVLVEANFEWVLGKLPEWLEVPAKTIGEPGAQLELRLQGDASRYPLDGAEETLVFTDKNNSEVSYEIPISIPACRDIFSVSGMSAETKFNAKAEYFNSMNGDWVPGSAMGSVQSIDGAKFFLFAKVTQQWGDPYLSAEAEDLAWILLTEEPWDSTPGSDVVQSRQFTVGVTENGGEARKAYLLALPAAVAETISDPYQLIDAEIRDEYRQYLVTTINQEANPGSISANNPAGMTEIGAAFEKLPADDWYIGEFGVRDGYKLIYTK
;
A
#
# COMPACT_ATOMS: atom_id res chain seq x y z
N ASP A 1 -28.72 -69.77 23.80
CA ASP A 1 -28.14 -68.77 22.87
C ASP A 1 -28.25 -67.39 23.46
N TRP A 2 -27.32 -66.53 23.09
CA TRP A 2 -27.26 -65.13 23.49
C TRP A 2 -27.09 -64.24 22.26
N GLU A 3 -27.53 -62.99 22.37
CA GLU A 3 -27.37 -61.96 21.36
C GLU A 3 -26.85 -60.69 22.02
N ALA A 4 -25.71 -60.17 21.57
CA ALA A 4 -25.19 -58.86 21.95
C ALA A 4 -25.47 -57.86 20.83
N SER A 5 -25.89 -56.65 21.17
CA SER A 5 -26.14 -55.59 20.21
C SER A 5 -25.60 -54.25 20.66
N VAL A 6 -25.23 -53.44 19.67
CA VAL A 6 -24.95 -52.01 19.83
C VAL A 6 -26.10 -51.20 19.23
N PRO A 7 -26.46 -50.03 19.78
CA PRO A 7 -27.56 -49.22 19.25
C PRO A 7 -27.27 -48.75 17.83
N THR A 8 -28.26 -48.83 16.94
CA THR A 8 -28.16 -48.31 15.57
C THR A 8 -28.00 -46.79 15.55
N ALA A 9 -28.52 -46.08 16.56
CA ALA A 9 -28.30 -44.63 16.73
C ALA A 9 -26.82 -44.26 16.86
N THR A 10 -25.97 -45.19 17.31
CA THR A 10 -24.53 -44.96 17.45
C THR A 10 -23.69 -45.70 16.41
N ALA A 11 -24.31 -46.23 15.36
CA ALA A 11 -23.69 -47.10 14.36
C ALA A 11 -22.52 -46.45 13.58
N ALA A 12 -22.49 -45.12 13.47
CA ALA A 12 -21.39 -44.39 12.85
C ALA A 12 -20.12 -44.40 13.70
N TRP A 13 -20.27 -44.50 15.03
CA TRP A 13 -19.15 -44.39 15.98
C TRP A 13 -18.78 -45.72 16.62
N PHE A 14 -19.70 -46.68 16.74
CA PHE A 14 -19.44 -47.95 17.41
C PHE A 14 -19.99 -49.13 16.62
N TRP A 15 -19.23 -50.22 16.58
CA TRP A 15 -19.63 -51.50 16.01
C TRP A 15 -19.02 -52.67 16.78
N ILE A 16 -19.58 -53.86 16.61
CA ILE A 16 -18.98 -55.11 17.07
C ILE A 16 -18.03 -55.60 15.97
N GLU A 17 -16.81 -55.95 16.33
CA GLU A 17 -15.82 -56.52 15.43
C GLU A 17 -16.01 -58.05 15.37
N ASP A 18 -16.43 -58.56 14.21
CA ASP A 18 -16.65 -60.00 13.95
C ASP A 18 -15.51 -60.59 13.08
N GLY A 19 -14.30 -60.05 13.25
CA GLY A 19 -13.07 -60.49 12.57
C GLY A 19 -12.94 -60.13 11.08
N THR A 20 -14.04 -59.95 10.35
CA THR A 20 -14.01 -59.62 8.90
C THR A 20 -14.88 -58.44 8.49
N GLN A 21 -15.84 -58.03 9.32
CA GLN A 21 -16.82 -57.00 8.98
C GLN A 21 -17.32 -56.25 10.22
N LYS A 22 -17.83 -55.04 10.00
CA LYS A 22 -18.55 -54.27 11.02
C LYS A 22 -19.96 -54.85 11.17
N VAL A 23 -20.34 -55.26 12.38
CA VAL A 23 -21.70 -55.74 12.68
C VAL A 23 -22.29 -55.01 13.88
N TRP A 24 -23.61 -54.96 13.97
CA TRP A 24 -24.33 -54.31 15.09
C TRP A 24 -25.00 -55.29 16.03
N THR A 25 -24.98 -56.57 15.66
CA THR A 25 -25.52 -57.67 16.43
C THR A 25 -24.58 -58.87 16.28
N LEU A 26 -24.25 -59.52 17.39
CA LEU A 26 -23.44 -60.74 17.43
C LEU A 26 -24.20 -61.80 18.24
N ARG A 27 -24.24 -63.03 17.72
CA ARG A 27 -24.94 -64.15 18.38
C ARG A 27 -23.95 -65.24 18.77
N GLY A 28 -24.23 -65.94 19.87
CA GLY A 28 -23.41 -67.08 20.27
C GLY A 28 -24.16 -68.11 21.11
N GLY A 29 -23.53 -69.29 21.21
CA GLY A 29 -23.99 -70.40 22.04
C GLY A 29 -23.54 -70.27 23.50
N ALA A 30 -23.92 -71.25 24.31
CA ALA A 30 -23.50 -71.31 25.71
C ALA A 30 -21.97 -71.49 25.85
N GLY A 31 -21.36 -70.75 26.78
CA GLY A 31 -19.93 -70.82 27.07
C GLY A 31 -19.27 -69.45 27.13
N PRO A 32 -17.98 -69.37 27.48
CA PRO A 32 -17.22 -68.13 27.45
C PRO A 32 -17.15 -67.55 26.03
N ALA A 33 -17.42 -66.26 25.89
CA ALA A 33 -17.32 -65.53 24.64
C ALA A 33 -16.58 -64.21 24.84
N ARG A 34 -15.87 -63.75 23.80
CA ARG A 34 -15.24 -62.44 23.75
C ARG A 34 -15.99 -61.58 22.74
N ILE A 35 -16.50 -60.44 23.20
CA ILE A 35 -17.14 -59.42 22.36
C ILE A 35 -16.18 -58.24 22.30
N VAL A 36 -15.79 -57.83 21.08
CA VAL A 36 -14.94 -56.67 20.86
C VAL A 36 -15.82 -55.56 20.30
N ILE A 37 -15.89 -54.45 21.01
CA ILE A 37 -16.54 -53.23 20.52
C ILE A 37 -15.45 -52.32 20.01
N ALA A 38 -15.52 -51.98 18.72
CA ALA A 38 -14.64 -51.02 18.09
C ALA A 38 -15.32 -49.65 18.05
N ALA A 39 -14.51 -48.60 18.09
CA ALA A 39 -14.94 -47.21 17.98
C ALA A 39 -14.32 -46.56 16.75
N ALA A 40 -15.02 -45.60 16.13
CA ALA A 40 -14.53 -44.87 14.98
C ALA A 40 -13.47 -43.83 15.39
N GLU A 41 -12.45 -43.67 14.55
CA GLU A 41 -11.50 -42.56 14.59
C GLU A 41 -12.07 -41.36 13.83
N LEU A 42 -13.23 -40.86 14.28
CA LEU A 42 -13.86 -39.64 13.74
C LEU A 42 -13.71 -38.52 14.76
N GLU A 43 -13.21 -37.35 14.37
CA GLU A 43 -13.15 -36.21 15.30
C GLU A 43 -14.55 -35.85 15.82
N GLU A 44 -14.61 -35.44 17.09
CA GLU A 44 -15.85 -35.07 17.75
C GLU A 44 -15.53 -33.98 18.75
N PHE A 45 -16.20 -32.83 18.66
CA PHE A 45 -15.87 -31.66 19.47
C PHE A 45 -17.02 -31.23 20.37
N ASP A 46 -18.27 -31.57 20.01
CA ASP A 46 -19.46 -31.00 20.63
C ASP A 46 -20.17 -31.98 21.56
N ASP A 47 -20.25 -33.26 21.19
CA ASP A 47 -21.02 -34.25 21.93
C ASP A 47 -20.21 -35.48 22.33
N ASN A 48 -20.34 -35.92 23.59
CA ASN A 48 -19.94 -37.26 23.97
C ASN A 48 -20.83 -38.30 23.25
N ARG A 49 -20.21 -39.30 22.61
CA ARG A 49 -20.94 -40.41 21.99
C ARG A 49 -20.98 -41.59 22.94
N VAL A 50 -22.19 -41.98 23.38
CA VAL A 50 -22.40 -43.04 24.38
C VAL A 50 -23.03 -44.26 23.72
N CYS A 51 -22.37 -45.41 23.83
CA CYS A 51 -22.84 -46.70 23.34
C CYS A 51 -23.17 -47.64 24.51
N GLU A 52 -24.44 -48.05 24.61
CA GLU A 52 -24.90 -49.05 25.58
C GLU A 52 -25.02 -50.42 24.92
N VAL A 53 -24.05 -51.30 25.21
CA VAL A 53 -24.04 -52.68 24.70
C VAL A 53 -25.09 -53.48 25.44
N THR A 54 -26.08 -53.98 24.71
CA THR A 54 -27.17 -54.76 25.28
C THR A 54 -26.97 -56.24 25.00
N MET A 55 -27.14 -57.08 26.02
CA MET A 55 -27.15 -58.53 25.90
C MET A 55 -28.56 -59.07 26.11
N THR A 56 -29.01 -59.92 25.20
CA THR A 56 -30.30 -60.62 25.26
C THR A 56 -30.08 -62.12 25.44
N MET A 57 -30.61 -62.69 26.52
CA MET A 57 -30.55 -64.12 26.83
C MET A 57 -31.89 -64.60 27.40
N GLY A 58 -32.43 -65.70 26.86
CA GLY A 58 -33.68 -66.28 27.37
C GLY A 58 -34.88 -65.32 27.36
N GLY A 59 -34.92 -64.38 26.40
CA GLY A 59 -35.99 -63.37 26.27
C GLY A 59 -35.84 -62.15 27.18
N GLN A 60 -34.75 -62.03 27.94
CA GLN A 60 -34.44 -60.85 28.76
C GLN A 60 -33.25 -60.09 28.19
N SER A 61 -33.36 -58.76 28.14
CA SER A 61 -32.29 -57.86 27.68
C SER A 61 -31.76 -57.00 28.83
N LYS A 62 -30.44 -56.81 28.90
CA LYS A 62 -29.78 -55.90 29.85
C LYS A 62 -28.59 -55.20 29.21
N VAL A 63 -28.35 -53.95 29.58
CA VAL A 63 -27.08 -53.27 29.28
C VAL A 63 -25.98 -53.93 30.10
N ILE A 64 -24.93 -54.38 29.41
CA ILE A 64 -23.79 -55.07 30.03
C ILE A 64 -22.49 -54.26 29.97
N ALA A 65 -22.45 -53.23 29.13
CA ALA A 65 -21.35 -52.26 29.08
C ALA A 65 -21.86 -50.91 28.54
N THR A 66 -21.34 -49.83 29.09
CA THR A 66 -21.54 -48.47 28.56
C THR A 66 -20.17 -47.92 28.17
N ILE A 67 -20.01 -47.58 26.90
CA ILE A 67 -18.77 -47.06 26.34
C ILE A 67 -19.03 -45.63 25.95
N THR A 68 -18.23 -44.70 26.49
CA THR A 68 -18.31 -43.28 26.15
C THR A 68 -17.08 -42.89 25.37
N ARG A 69 -17.28 -42.30 24.20
CA ARG A 69 -16.26 -41.61 23.44
C ARG A 69 -16.38 -40.12 23.73
N GLY A 70 -15.30 -39.53 24.26
CA GLY A 70 -15.24 -38.12 24.63
C GLY A 70 -15.11 -37.19 23.43
N THR A 71 -15.18 -35.89 23.71
CA THR A 71 -14.87 -34.82 22.77
C THR A 71 -13.37 -34.49 22.76
N LEU A 72 -12.93 -33.84 21.68
CA LEU A 72 -11.63 -33.21 21.54
C LEU A 72 -11.75 -31.71 21.84
N ASP A 73 -10.64 -31.11 22.26
CA ASP A 73 -10.53 -29.65 22.31
C ASP A 73 -10.30 -29.09 20.91
N ARG A 74 -10.98 -27.99 20.58
CA ARG A 74 -10.71 -27.26 19.34
C ARG A 74 -9.45 -26.41 19.51
N GLY A 75 -8.55 -26.51 18.56
CA GLY A 75 -7.36 -25.67 18.42
C GLY A 75 -7.49 -24.78 17.20
N PHE A 76 -7.20 -23.50 17.37
CA PHE A 76 -7.17 -22.50 16.30
C PHE A 76 -5.94 -21.62 16.50
N THR A 77 -5.23 -21.31 15.41
CA THR A 77 -4.06 -20.43 15.44
C THR A 77 -4.04 -19.57 14.19
N LEU A 78 -3.83 -18.27 14.38
CA LEU A 78 -3.54 -17.31 13.33
C LEU A 78 -2.16 -16.71 13.60
N ARG A 79 -1.33 -16.57 12.57
CA ARG A 79 -0.02 -15.90 12.63
C ARG A 79 0.06 -14.83 11.55
N THR A 80 0.72 -13.72 11.83
CA THR A 80 1.00 -12.68 10.85
C THR A 80 2.34 -12.92 10.16
N CYS A 81 2.45 -12.42 8.93
CA CYS A 81 3.73 -12.35 8.23
C CYS A 81 4.75 -11.54 9.06
N GLN A 82 6.00 -11.99 9.03
CA GLN A 82 7.10 -11.23 9.60
C GLN A 82 7.40 -10.02 8.72
N LEU A 83 7.65 -8.88 9.37
CA LEU A 83 8.09 -7.65 8.72
C LEU A 83 9.58 -7.44 8.96
N ASP A 84 10.28 -6.85 7.99
CA ASP A 84 11.64 -6.37 8.18
C ASP A 84 11.67 -4.98 8.86
N ASP A 85 12.87 -4.42 9.02
CA ASP A 85 13.08 -3.12 9.67
C ASP A 85 12.44 -1.94 8.90
N TYR A 86 12.07 -2.15 7.63
CA TYR A 86 11.40 -1.16 6.78
C TYR A 86 9.88 -1.34 6.75
N GLY A 87 9.36 -2.38 7.42
CA GLY A 87 7.94 -2.71 7.43
C GLY A 87 7.48 -3.54 6.22
N ASP A 88 8.41 -4.13 5.47
CA ASP A 88 8.12 -4.97 4.30
C ASP A 88 7.97 -6.44 4.68
N PHE A 89 7.15 -7.16 3.90
CA PHE A 89 6.92 -8.59 4.11
C PHE A 89 8.17 -9.43 3.83
N ILE A 90 8.53 -10.29 4.78
CA ILE A 90 9.64 -11.22 4.60
C ILE A 90 9.16 -12.47 3.84
N TYR A 91 9.75 -12.70 2.67
CA TYR A 91 9.46 -13.87 1.83
C TYR A 91 10.12 -15.13 2.38
N ASN A 92 9.42 -16.25 2.22
CA ASN A 92 9.97 -17.56 2.55
C ASN A 92 10.94 -18.03 1.46
N PRO A 93 12.24 -18.21 1.77
CA PRO A 93 13.21 -18.71 0.79
C PRO A 93 12.92 -20.16 0.35
N ASN A 94 12.15 -20.93 1.14
CA ASN A 94 11.79 -22.32 0.88
C ASN A 94 10.33 -22.47 0.43
N SER A 95 9.77 -21.45 -0.23
CA SER A 95 8.36 -21.42 -0.64
C SER A 95 7.96 -22.61 -1.53
N THR A 96 8.87 -23.09 -2.39
CA THR A 96 8.62 -24.27 -3.24
C THR A 96 8.51 -25.59 -2.48
N GLU A 97 9.16 -25.69 -1.31
CA GLU A 97 9.18 -26.91 -0.50
C GLU A 97 8.00 -26.94 0.48
N THR A 98 7.67 -25.79 1.05
CA THR A 98 6.63 -25.65 2.10
C THR A 98 5.26 -25.25 1.53
N GLY A 99 5.23 -24.66 0.34
CA GLY A 99 4.02 -24.06 -0.25
C GLY A 99 3.64 -22.69 0.33
N LEU A 100 4.37 -22.18 1.34
CA LEU A 100 4.11 -20.88 1.96
C LEU A 100 4.93 -19.78 1.28
N THR A 101 4.29 -18.65 0.94
CA THR A 101 4.96 -17.55 0.24
C THR A 101 5.81 -16.72 1.20
N TYR A 102 5.34 -16.52 2.42
CA TYR A 102 5.93 -15.64 3.41
C TYR A 102 6.45 -16.39 4.64
N LEU A 103 7.35 -15.75 5.39
CA LEU A 103 7.70 -16.20 6.75
C LEU A 103 6.68 -15.65 7.74
N TYR A 104 6.29 -16.48 8.70
CA TYR A 104 5.29 -16.17 9.72
C TYR A 104 5.91 -16.19 11.12
N GLY A 105 5.30 -15.45 12.05
CA GLY A 105 5.65 -15.54 13.47
C GLY A 105 5.48 -16.95 14.03
N THR A 106 6.21 -17.28 15.10
CA THR A 106 6.09 -18.60 15.76
C THR A 106 4.90 -18.66 16.72
N GLU A 107 4.60 -17.53 17.36
CA GLU A 107 3.50 -17.40 18.32
C GLU A 107 2.18 -17.00 17.62
N PRO A 108 1.02 -17.44 18.13
CA PRO A 108 -0.28 -16.93 17.69
C PRO A 108 -0.36 -15.41 17.81
N ALA A 109 -0.95 -14.78 16.81
CA ALA A 109 -1.19 -13.34 16.79
C ALA A 109 -2.39 -12.98 17.65
N GLU A 110 -2.23 -11.99 18.54
CA GLU A 110 -3.32 -11.41 19.32
C GLU A 110 -4.11 -10.34 18.53
N ASN A 111 -3.50 -9.79 17.48
CA ASN A 111 -4.11 -8.82 16.57
C ASN A 111 -3.48 -8.92 15.18
N VAL A 112 -4.17 -8.37 14.19
CA VAL A 112 -3.68 -8.23 12.82
C VAL A 112 -3.68 -6.76 12.43
N ALA A 113 -2.51 -6.13 12.37
CA ALA A 113 -2.37 -4.77 11.85
C ALA A 113 -2.02 -4.82 10.36
N LEU A 114 -2.84 -4.21 9.50
CA LEU A 114 -2.46 -4.00 8.11
C LEU A 114 -1.33 -2.97 8.04
N THR A 115 -0.39 -3.21 7.14
CA THR A 115 0.69 -2.27 6.80
C THR A 115 0.58 -1.86 5.33
N TRP A 116 1.23 -0.77 4.95
CA TRP A 116 1.42 -0.38 3.55
C TRP A 116 2.89 -0.61 3.18
N PRO A 117 3.27 -1.81 2.70
CA PRO A 117 4.65 -2.11 2.34
C PRO A 117 5.13 -1.22 1.19
N GLU A 118 6.44 -0.96 1.15
CA GLU A 118 7.05 -0.17 0.10
C GLU A 118 6.83 -0.84 -1.28
N GLY A 119 6.52 -0.03 -2.29
CA GLY A 119 6.27 -0.52 -3.65
C GLY A 119 4.97 -1.31 -3.83
N ARG A 120 4.10 -1.38 -2.83
CA ARG A 120 2.76 -1.97 -2.93
C ARG A 120 1.67 -0.92 -3.09
N THR A 121 0.58 -1.32 -3.71
CA THR A 121 -0.63 -0.51 -3.88
C THR A 121 -1.62 -0.89 -2.78
N GLY A 122 -1.50 -0.23 -1.62
CA GLY A 122 -2.49 -0.32 -0.55
C GLY A 122 -2.09 -1.16 0.65
N PHE A 123 -2.97 -1.11 1.66
CA PHE A 123 -2.81 -1.80 2.93
C PHE A 123 -3.01 -3.31 2.78
N SER A 124 -2.14 -4.11 3.39
CA SER A 124 -2.29 -5.57 3.41
C SER A 124 -1.56 -6.22 4.57
N MET A 125 -1.91 -7.48 4.84
CA MET A 125 -1.18 -8.36 5.75
C MET A 125 -1.43 -9.82 5.35
N PRO A 126 -0.38 -10.58 4.94
CA PRO A 126 -0.49 -12.03 4.84
C PRO A 126 -0.60 -12.65 6.23
N VAL A 127 -1.50 -13.62 6.37
CA VAL A 127 -1.70 -14.39 7.60
C VAL A 127 -1.70 -15.89 7.31
N LEU A 128 -1.23 -16.67 8.27
CA LEU A 128 -1.27 -18.13 8.24
C LEU A 128 -2.27 -18.62 9.26
N VAL A 129 -3.27 -19.38 8.81
CA VAL A 129 -4.34 -19.91 9.66
C VAL A 129 -4.25 -21.43 9.68
N GLU A 130 -4.35 -22.02 10.88
CA GLU A 130 -4.34 -23.46 11.11
C GLU A 130 -5.34 -23.80 12.22
N ALA A 131 -6.12 -24.86 12.03
CA ALA A 131 -7.06 -25.35 13.03
C ALA A 131 -7.21 -26.87 12.92
N ASN A 132 -7.63 -27.54 14.00
CA ASN A 132 -7.92 -28.99 13.98
C ASN A 132 -9.37 -29.31 13.61
N PHE A 133 -10.12 -28.35 13.08
CA PHE A 133 -11.48 -28.50 12.59
C PHE A 133 -11.65 -27.72 11.29
N GLU A 134 -12.71 -28.00 10.54
CA GLU A 134 -13.00 -27.27 9.31
C GLU A 134 -13.60 -25.90 9.65
N TRP A 135 -13.01 -24.82 9.15
CA TRP A 135 -13.41 -23.46 9.48
C TRP A 135 -13.74 -22.65 8.24
N VAL A 136 -14.57 -21.63 8.44
CA VAL A 136 -14.91 -20.63 7.43
C VAL A 136 -14.63 -19.22 7.93
N LEU A 137 -14.05 -18.38 7.09
CA LEU A 137 -13.92 -16.95 7.32
C LEU A 137 -15.32 -16.32 7.20
N GLY A 138 -15.82 -15.84 8.33
CA GLY A 138 -17.14 -15.28 8.49
C GLY A 138 -17.17 -13.79 8.17
N LYS A 139 -17.56 -12.97 9.15
CA LYS A 139 -17.70 -11.52 8.97
C LYS A 139 -16.33 -10.87 8.74
N LEU A 140 -16.27 -9.97 7.75
CA LEU A 140 -15.13 -9.12 7.43
C LEU A 140 -15.49 -7.65 7.64
N PRO A 141 -14.52 -6.79 8.01
CA PRO A 141 -14.66 -5.34 7.92
C PRO A 141 -15.00 -4.90 6.49
N GLU A 142 -15.78 -3.83 6.33
CA GLU A 142 -16.19 -3.36 4.99
C GLU A 142 -15.02 -2.86 4.13
N TRP A 143 -13.94 -2.41 4.78
CA TRP A 143 -12.70 -1.94 4.16
C TRP A 143 -11.70 -3.07 3.85
N LEU A 144 -12.08 -4.34 4.01
CA LEU A 144 -11.21 -5.49 3.81
C LEU A 144 -11.73 -6.45 2.73
N GLU A 145 -10.83 -6.92 1.88
CA GLU A 145 -11.04 -7.92 0.85
C GLU A 145 -10.11 -9.14 1.03
N VAL A 146 -10.61 -10.32 0.67
CA VAL A 146 -9.86 -11.58 0.68
C VAL A 146 -10.03 -12.30 -0.68
N PRO A 147 -8.97 -12.50 -1.49
CA PRO A 147 -9.14 -12.76 -2.93
C PRO A 147 -9.71 -14.11 -3.40
N ALA A 148 -9.69 -15.20 -2.62
CA ALA A 148 -10.02 -16.51 -3.23
C ALA A 148 -10.39 -17.69 -2.33
N LYS A 149 -10.10 -17.69 -1.02
CA LYS A 149 -10.46 -18.82 -0.15
C LYS A 149 -10.89 -18.36 1.22
N THR A 150 -12.05 -18.85 1.65
CA THR A 150 -12.62 -18.58 2.97
C THR A 150 -12.79 -19.86 3.78
N ILE A 151 -12.38 -21.04 3.31
CA ILE A 151 -12.52 -22.31 4.04
C ILE A 151 -11.15 -22.95 4.23
N GLY A 152 -10.84 -23.37 5.46
CA GLY A 152 -9.65 -24.16 5.78
C GLY A 152 -10.02 -25.56 6.29
N GLU A 153 -9.22 -26.53 5.88
CA GLU A 153 -9.38 -27.95 6.24
C GLU A 153 -8.70 -28.27 7.58
N PRO A 154 -9.18 -29.27 8.33
CA PRO A 154 -8.54 -29.72 9.57
C PRO A 154 -7.05 -30.07 9.37
N GLY A 155 -6.20 -29.51 10.23
CA GLY A 155 -4.75 -29.73 10.26
C GLY A 155 -3.98 -29.09 9.09
N ALA A 156 -4.65 -28.41 8.17
CA ALA A 156 -4.01 -27.74 7.05
C ALA A 156 -3.59 -26.31 7.41
N GLN A 157 -2.42 -25.92 6.94
CA GLN A 157 -1.97 -24.53 6.96
C GLN A 157 -2.49 -23.81 5.72
N LEU A 158 -3.26 -22.74 5.94
CA LEU A 158 -3.80 -21.92 4.86
C LEU A 158 -3.27 -20.49 4.97
N GLU A 159 -2.52 -20.07 3.95
CA GLU A 159 -2.09 -18.70 3.77
C GLU A 159 -3.25 -17.87 3.18
N LEU A 160 -3.64 -16.81 3.88
CA LEU A 160 -4.60 -15.81 3.42
C LEU A 160 -3.92 -14.47 3.25
N ARG A 161 -4.21 -13.79 2.15
CA ARG A 161 -3.76 -12.42 1.93
C ARG A 161 -4.91 -11.46 2.22
N LEU A 162 -4.86 -10.85 3.40
CA LEU A 162 -5.79 -9.79 3.77
C LEU A 162 -5.36 -8.52 3.05
N GLN A 163 -6.24 -7.96 2.23
CA GLN A 163 -5.98 -6.75 1.46
C GLN A 163 -7.06 -5.74 1.81
N GLY A 164 -6.69 -4.50 2.04
CA GLY A 164 -7.68 -3.46 2.23
C GLY A 164 -8.29 -3.05 0.89
N ASP A 165 -9.61 -2.86 0.85
CA ASP A 165 -10.33 -2.21 -0.25
C ASP A 165 -10.01 -0.71 -0.25
N ALA A 166 -9.17 -0.28 -1.19
CA ALA A 166 -8.71 1.10 -1.28
C ALA A 166 -9.85 2.11 -1.49
N SER A 167 -10.99 1.70 -2.05
CA SER A 167 -12.17 2.55 -2.22
C SER A 167 -12.95 2.79 -0.93
N ARG A 168 -12.61 2.06 0.15
CA ARG A 168 -13.33 2.07 1.43
C ARG A 168 -12.44 2.33 2.63
N TYR A 169 -11.19 2.75 2.44
CA TYR A 169 -10.31 3.04 3.56
C TYR A 169 -10.91 4.08 4.51
N PRO A 170 -10.92 3.81 5.83
CA PRO A 170 -11.32 4.80 6.81
C PRO A 170 -10.25 5.89 6.94
N LEU A 171 -10.66 7.15 6.82
CA LEU A 171 -9.75 8.31 6.90
C LEU A 171 -8.97 8.39 8.22
N ASP A 172 -9.61 8.00 9.32
CA ASP A 172 -9.05 8.00 10.69
C ASP A 172 -8.43 6.66 11.09
N GLY A 173 -8.42 5.68 10.19
CA GLY A 173 -8.11 4.29 10.55
C GLY A 173 -9.31 3.62 11.20
N ALA A 174 -9.20 2.31 11.45
CA ALA A 174 -10.23 1.54 12.12
C ALA A 174 -9.63 0.34 12.85
N GLU A 175 -10.33 -0.09 13.90
CA GLU A 175 -10.13 -1.36 14.58
C GLU A 175 -11.45 -2.11 14.58
N GLU A 176 -11.45 -3.30 14.01
CA GLU A 176 -12.61 -4.18 13.86
C GLU A 176 -12.20 -5.62 14.15
N THR A 177 -13.06 -6.59 13.80
CA THR A 177 -12.86 -7.99 14.13
C THR A 177 -12.91 -8.86 12.87
N LEU A 178 -11.92 -9.73 12.71
CA LEU A 178 -11.96 -10.89 11.82
C LEU A 178 -12.61 -12.06 12.55
N VAL A 179 -13.62 -12.67 11.96
CA VAL A 179 -14.33 -13.81 12.57
C VAL A 179 -14.07 -15.08 11.77
N PHE A 180 -13.57 -16.11 12.43
CA PHE A 180 -13.44 -17.46 11.89
C PHE A 180 -14.42 -18.37 12.60
N THR A 181 -15.27 -19.07 11.86
CA THR A 181 -16.36 -19.89 12.41
C THR A 181 -16.12 -21.36 12.10
N ASP A 182 -16.40 -22.25 13.05
CA ASP A 182 -16.46 -23.68 12.75
C ASP A 182 -17.59 -23.94 11.74
N LYS A 183 -17.24 -24.54 10.61
CA LYS A 183 -18.20 -24.74 9.52
C LYS A 183 -19.31 -25.72 9.90
N ASN A 184 -19.02 -26.67 10.80
CA ASN A 184 -19.97 -27.69 11.25
C ASN A 184 -20.71 -27.26 12.53
N ASN A 185 -20.24 -26.23 13.23
CA ASN A 185 -20.92 -25.63 14.37
C ASN A 185 -20.83 -24.08 14.35
N SER A 186 -21.84 -23.43 13.77
CA SER A 186 -21.85 -21.96 13.60
C SER A 186 -21.90 -21.16 14.90
N GLU A 187 -22.14 -21.79 16.05
CA GLU A 187 -22.10 -21.13 17.37
C GLU A 187 -20.67 -20.98 17.91
N VAL A 188 -19.69 -21.66 17.29
CA VAL A 188 -18.28 -21.61 17.69
C VAL A 188 -17.51 -20.69 16.74
N SER A 189 -17.01 -19.58 17.26
CA SER A 189 -16.21 -18.61 16.52
C SER A 189 -14.94 -18.17 17.26
N TYR A 190 -13.94 -17.79 16.47
CA TYR A 190 -12.67 -17.23 16.89
C TYR A 190 -12.56 -15.83 16.32
N GLU A 191 -12.46 -14.87 17.22
CA GLU A 191 -12.44 -13.45 16.91
C GLU A 191 -11.03 -12.92 17.08
N ILE A 192 -10.48 -12.34 16.01
CA ILE A 192 -9.15 -11.74 16.00
C ILE A 192 -9.30 -10.25 15.68
N PRO A 193 -8.87 -9.34 16.57
CA PRO A 193 -8.82 -7.93 16.28
C PRO A 193 -8.00 -7.64 15.02
N ILE A 194 -8.51 -6.77 14.15
CA ILE A 194 -7.83 -6.31 12.95
C ILE A 194 -7.86 -4.79 12.90
N SER A 195 -6.72 -4.18 12.54
CA SER A 195 -6.61 -2.74 12.40
C SER A 195 -6.06 -2.31 11.05
N ILE A 196 -6.50 -1.13 10.61
CA ILE A 196 -5.97 -0.41 9.46
C ILE A 196 -5.54 0.99 9.93
N PRO A 197 -4.31 1.44 9.63
CA PRO A 197 -3.85 2.78 9.96
C PRO A 197 -4.69 3.87 9.29
N ALA A 198 -4.61 5.09 9.84
CA ALA A 198 -5.25 6.25 9.24
C ALA A 198 -4.63 6.57 7.88
N CYS A 199 -5.46 6.65 6.83
CA CYS A 199 -4.98 6.98 5.51
C CYS A 199 -4.81 8.49 5.28
N ARG A 200 -5.35 9.35 6.17
CA ARG A 200 -5.19 10.81 6.10
C ARG A 200 -3.74 11.30 6.14
N ASP A 201 -2.87 10.50 6.76
CA ASP A 201 -1.46 10.83 6.94
C ASP A 201 -0.60 10.32 5.78
N ILE A 202 -1.18 9.56 4.85
CA ILE A 202 -0.46 9.10 3.66
C ILE A 202 -0.23 10.29 2.76
N PHE A 203 1.04 10.66 2.66
CA PHE A 203 1.48 11.74 1.81
C PHE A 203 2.89 11.46 1.31
N SER A 204 3.06 11.38 0.00
CA SER A 204 4.38 11.32 -0.61
C SER A 204 4.41 12.06 -1.93
N VAL A 205 5.56 12.64 -2.26
CA VAL A 205 5.82 13.28 -3.54
C VAL A 205 7.03 12.60 -4.17
N SER A 206 6.90 12.23 -5.44
CA SER A 206 7.96 11.55 -6.19
C SER A 206 8.10 12.11 -7.61
N GLY A 207 9.18 11.74 -8.30
CA GLY A 207 9.42 12.10 -9.70
C GLY A 207 10.01 13.51 -9.94
N MET A 208 10.03 14.39 -8.93
CA MET A 208 10.61 15.74 -9.05
C MET A 208 12.04 15.81 -8.53
N SER A 209 12.88 16.59 -9.21
CA SER A 209 14.20 16.98 -8.70
C SER A 209 14.05 18.12 -7.69
N ALA A 210 14.92 18.17 -6.67
CA ALA A 210 14.94 19.26 -5.69
C ALA A 210 15.10 20.64 -6.33
N GLU A 211 15.82 20.71 -7.46
CA GLU A 211 15.87 21.88 -8.33
C GLU A 211 15.45 21.51 -9.75
N THR A 212 14.37 22.13 -10.22
CA THR A 212 13.92 22.07 -11.61
C THR A 212 14.45 23.29 -12.35
N LYS A 213 15.10 23.06 -13.50
CA LYS A 213 15.75 24.12 -14.29
C LYS A 213 15.08 24.29 -15.65
N PHE A 214 14.89 25.54 -16.03
CA PHE A 214 14.38 25.96 -17.33
C PHE A 214 15.32 26.99 -17.96
N ASN A 215 15.49 26.94 -19.27
CA ASN A 215 16.20 27.99 -19.98
C ASN A 215 15.26 29.15 -20.33
N ALA A 216 15.82 30.20 -20.93
CA ALA A 216 15.06 31.36 -21.37
C ALA A 216 13.92 31.00 -22.36
N LYS A 217 14.09 29.94 -23.16
CA LYS A 217 13.10 29.44 -24.14
C LYS A 217 12.02 28.53 -23.54
N ALA A 218 11.97 28.42 -22.22
CA ALA A 218 11.07 27.52 -21.49
C ALA A 218 11.31 26.02 -21.74
N GLU A 219 12.51 25.64 -22.16
CA GLU A 219 12.89 24.22 -22.25
C GLU A 219 13.35 23.74 -20.86
N TYR A 220 12.93 22.53 -20.49
CA TYR A 220 13.30 21.87 -19.24
C TYR A 220 14.67 21.20 -19.37
N PHE A 221 15.51 21.28 -18.33
CA PHE A 221 16.78 20.57 -18.30
C PHE A 221 16.59 19.10 -17.90
N ASN A 222 16.77 18.18 -18.85
CA ASN A 222 16.76 16.75 -18.56
C ASN A 222 18.15 16.29 -18.10
N SER A 223 18.30 16.05 -16.80
CA SER A 223 19.56 15.62 -16.19
C SER A 223 20.05 14.24 -16.65
N MET A 224 19.17 13.35 -17.13
CA MET A 224 19.59 12.04 -17.65
C MET A 224 20.37 12.17 -18.95
N ASN A 225 19.98 13.13 -19.80
CA ASN A 225 20.59 13.35 -21.11
C ASN A 225 21.55 14.55 -21.12
N GLY A 226 21.53 15.37 -20.07
CA GLY A 226 22.34 16.58 -19.97
C GLY A 226 21.95 17.68 -20.97
N ASP A 227 20.69 17.71 -21.40
CA ASP A 227 20.23 18.58 -22.48
C ASP A 227 18.90 19.29 -22.16
N TRP A 228 18.65 20.37 -22.88
CA TRP A 228 17.40 21.12 -22.84
C TRP A 228 16.37 20.47 -23.76
N VAL A 229 15.21 20.16 -23.21
CA VAL A 229 14.11 19.53 -23.96
C VAL A 229 12.85 20.36 -23.86
N PRO A 230 12.03 20.44 -24.93
CA PRO A 230 10.72 21.04 -24.84
C PRO A 230 9.86 20.30 -23.79
N GLY A 231 9.07 21.06 -23.03
CA GLY A 231 8.06 20.51 -22.12
C GLY A 231 8.24 20.92 -20.66
N SER A 232 7.70 20.07 -19.79
CA SER A 232 7.57 20.33 -18.35
C SER A 232 8.28 19.25 -17.54
N ALA A 233 8.70 19.59 -16.33
CA ALA A 233 9.03 18.59 -15.34
C ALA A 233 7.75 17.89 -14.86
N MET A 234 7.82 16.59 -14.56
CA MET A 234 6.67 15.80 -14.14
C MET A 234 6.95 15.19 -12.77
N GLY A 235 5.94 15.25 -11.90
CA GLY A 235 5.95 14.61 -10.59
C GLY A 235 4.67 13.85 -10.33
N SER A 236 4.65 13.13 -9.21
CA SER A 236 3.46 12.47 -8.71
C SER A 236 3.30 12.73 -7.22
N VAL A 237 2.05 12.92 -6.79
CA VAL A 237 1.67 13.02 -5.38
C VAL A 237 0.76 11.85 -5.04
N GLN A 238 1.10 11.11 -4.00
CA GLN A 238 0.23 10.09 -3.40
C GLN A 238 -0.38 10.67 -2.12
N SER A 239 -1.71 10.83 -2.11
CA SER A 239 -2.42 11.41 -0.98
C SER A 239 -3.93 11.11 -1.07
N ILE A 240 -4.68 11.47 -0.03
CA ILE A 240 -6.13 11.62 -0.08
C ILE A 240 -6.56 12.96 -0.72
N ASP A 241 -7.82 13.04 -1.14
CA ASP A 241 -8.46 14.28 -1.60
C ASP A 241 -8.30 15.40 -0.55
N GLY A 242 -8.08 16.62 -1.03
CA GLY A 242 -7.80 17.80 -0.22
C GLY A 242 -6.32 18.20 -0.14
N ALA A 243 -5.38 17.35 -0.57
CA ALA A 243 -4.00 17.81 -0.74
C ALA A 243 -3.89 18.90 -1.82
N LYS A 244 -3.04 19.90 -1.58
CA LYS A 244 -2.95 21.11 -2.40
C LYS A 244 -1.51 21.49 -2.71
N PHE A 245 -1.30 22.08 -3.89
CA PHE A 245 -0.06 22.73 -4.24
C PHE A 245 -0.11 24.22 -3.94
N PHE A 246 1.03 24.78 -3.54
CA PHE A 246 1.23 26.20 -3.35
C PHE A 246 2.49 26.65 -4.10
N LEU A 247 2.40 27.79 -4.77
CA LEU A 247 3.48 28.38 -5.56
C LEU A 247 3.87 29.74 -5.00
N PHE A 248 5.17 29.99 -4.94
CA PHE A 248 5.71 31.27 -4.52
C PHE A 248 6.83 31.71 -5.46
N ALA A 249 6.68 32.88 -6.09
CA ALA A 249 7.74 33.48 -6.88
C ALA A 249 8.63 34.36 -6.00
N LYS A 250 9.94 34.32 -6.23
CA LYS A 250 10.88 35.25 -5.62
C LYS A 250 10.89 36.53 -6.43
N VAL A 251 10.37 37.60 -5.84
CA VAL A 251 10.28 38.92 -6.47
C VAL A 251 11.45 39.78 -5.99
N THR A 252 12.18 40.35 -6.94
CA THR A 252 13.26 41.31 -6.65
C THR A 252 12.72 42.71 -6.86
N GLN A 253 12.86 43.57 -5.86
CA GLN A 253 12.42 44.97 -5.93
C GLN A 253 13.60 45.88 -6.27
N GLN A 254 13.31 47.06 -6.84
CA GLN A 254 14.33 48.08 -7.12
C GLN A 254 15.01 48.59 -5.84
N TRP A 255 14.27 48.60 -4.72
CA TRP A 255 14.75 49.01 -3.40
C TRP A 255 14.21 48.04 -2.35
N GLY A 256 15.10 47.42 -1.56
CA GLY A 256 14.74 46.47 -0.49
C GLY A 256 15.20 45.04 -0.77
N ASP A 257 14.99 44.16 0.21
CA ASP A 257 15.32 42.74 0.08
C ASP A 257 14.28 42.00 -0.79
N PRO A 258 14.69 40.98 -1.56
CA PRO A 258 13.74 40.12 -2.27
C PRO A 258 12.77 39.45 -1.30
N TYR A 259 11.55 39.19 -1.77
CA TYR A 259 10.51 38.53 -0.98
C TYR A 259 9.81 37.44 -1.80
N LEU A 260 9.05 36.59 -1.12
CA LEU A 260 8.19 35.59 -1.75
C LEU A 260 6.78 36.15 -1.96
N SER A 261 6.26 35.97 -3.17
CA SER A 261 4.93 36.41 -3.56
C SER A 261 4.09 35.23 -4.03
N ALA A 262 2.82 35.22 -3.61
CA ALA A 262 1.79 34.29 -4.10
C ALA A 262 0.82 34.99 -5.09
N GLU A 263 1.09 36.24 -5.47
CA GLU A 263 0.22 36.98 -6.37
C GLU A 263 0.18 36.37 -7.77
N ALA A 264 -1.00 36.35 -8.37
CA ALA A 264 -1.21 35.75 -9.70
C ALA A 264 -0.32 36.36 -10.78
N GLU A 265 -0.01 37.66 -10.69
CA GLU A 265 0.86 38.38 -11.63
C GLU A 265 2.31 37.89 -11.54
N ASP A 266 2.83 37.67 -10.33
CA ASP A 266 4.18 37.19 -10.08
C ASP A 266 4.35 35.70 -10.44
N LEU A 267 3.24 34.95 -10.41
CA LEU A 267 3.19 33.53 -10.74
C LEU A 267 2.83 33.24 -12.22
N ALA A 268 2.42 34.25 -12.99
CA ALA A 268 1.87 34.10 -14.34
C ALA A 268 2.81 33.40 -15.34
N TRP A 269 4.10 33.31 -15.01
CA TRP A 269 5.10 32.63 -15.83
C TRP A 269 5.26 31.14 -15.54
N ILE A 270 4.63 30.62 -14.48
CA ILE A 270 4.70 29.22 -14.09
C ILE A 270 3.44 28.51 -14.59
N LEU A 271 3.62 27.35 -15.20
CA LEU A 271 2.54 26.51 -15.71
C LEU A 271 2.46 25.25 -14.86
N LEU A 272 1.63 25.26 -13.82
CA LEU A 272 1.31 24.08 -13.02
C LEU A 272 0.04 23.43 -13.56
N THR A 273 0.12 22.16 -13.95
CA THR A 273 -1.04 21.35 -14.30
C THR A 273 -1.11 20.16 -13.37
N GLU A 274 -2.29 19.89 -12.83
CA GLU A 274 -2.54 18.76 -11.94
C GLU A 274 -3.58 17.83 -12.58
N GLU A 275 -3.38 16.52 -12.44
CA GLU A 275 -4.47 15.58 -12.65
C GLU A 275 -5.56 15.81 -11.59
N PRO A 276 -6.84 15.87 -11.97
CA PRO A 276 -7.92 16.00 -10.99
C PRO A 276 -7.99 14.77 -10.09
N TRP A 277 -8.55 14.93 -8.90
CA TRP A 277 -8.98 13.81 -8.09
C TRP A 277 -10.03 13.01 -8.85
N ASP A 278 -9.90 11.68 -8.86
CA ASP A 278 -10.94 10.82 -9.38
C ASP A 278 -12.07 10.73 -8.34
N SER A 279 -13.13 11.48 -8.60
CA SER A 279 -14.33 11.53 -7.77
C SER A 279 -15.39 10.50 -8.19
N THR A 280 -15.04 9.53 -9.03
CA THR A 280 -15.97 8.48 -9.46
C THR A 280 -16.38 7.62 -8.24
N PRO A 281 -17.67 7.25 -8.08
CA PRO A 281 -18.07 6.37 -6.99
C PRO A 281 -17.29 5.05 -7.03
N GLY A 282 -16.62 4.73 -5.93
CA GLY A 282 -15.77 3.54 -5.83
C GLY A 282 -14.31 3.75 -6.26
N SER A 283 -13.88 4.98 -6.54
CA SER A 283 -12.46 5.30 -6.70
C SER A 283 -11.72 5.18 -5.37
N ASP A 284 -10.41 4.90 -5.47
CA ASP A 284 -9.55 4.74 -4.30
C ASP A 284 -9.53 6.01 -3.44
N VAL A 285 -9.55 5.84 -2.12
CA VAL A 285 -9.47 6.93 -1.14
C VAL A 285 -8.09 7.59 -1.18
N VAL A 286 -7.04 6.79 -1.32
CA VAL A 286 -5.65 7.25 -1.51
C VAL A 286 -5.32 7.12 -2.98
N GLN A 287 -5.05 8.24 -3.64
CA GLN A 287 -4.80 8.29 -5.07
C GLN A 287 -3.37 8.76 -5.35
N SER A 288 -2.79 8.23 -6.43
CA SER A 288 -1.57 8.76 -7.01
C SER A 288 -1.95 9.65 -8.18
N ARG A 289 -1.65 10.95 -8.09
CA ARG A 289 -1.95 11.94 -9.13
C ARG A 289 -0.68 12.47 -9.74
N GLN A 290 -0.65 12.62 -11.05
CA GLN A 290 0.45 13.31 -11.73
C GLN A 290 0.24 14.83 -11.69
N PHE A 291 1.36 15.54 -11.67
CA PHE A 291 1.38 16.98 -11.92
C PHE A 291 2.58 17.33 -12.80
N THR A 292 2.49 18.45 -13.49
CA THR A 292 3.58 18.98 -14.30
C THR A 292 3.86 20.43 -13.98
N VAL A 293 5.13 20.79 -14.02
CA VAL A 293 5.62 22.16 -13.85
C VAL A 293 6.34 22.56 -15.12
N GLY A 294 5.81 23.55 -15.82
CA GLY A 294 6.45 24.22 -16.92
C GLY A 294 6.60 25.71 -16.65
N VAL A 295 7.17 26.43 -17.60
CA VAL A 295 7.32 27.89 -17.54
C VAL A 295 7.00 28.52 -18.89
N THR A 296 6.74 29.81 -18.92
CA THR A 296 6.67 30.59 -20.18
C THR A 296 8.06 31.06 -20.60
N GLU A 297 8.22 31.46 -21.87
CA GLU A 297 9.47 32.06 -22.35
C GLU A 297 9.83 33.29 -21.50
N ASN A 298 11.10 33.39 -21.09
CA ASN A 298 11.60 34.50 -20.30
C ASN A 298 12.31 35.49 -21.23
N GLY A 299 11.84 36.73 -21.27
CA GLY A 299 12.50 37.82 -21.99
C GLY A 299 13.35 38.73 -21.11
N GLY A 300 13.40 38.48 -19.79
CA GLY A 300 14.04 39.36 -18.81
C GLY A 300 15.09 38.67 -17.97
N GLU A 301 15.26 39.18 -16.74
CA GLU A 301 16.19 38.66 -15.75
C GLU A 301 15.86 37.23 -15.32
N ALA A 302 16.85 36.54 -14.76
CA ALA A 302 16.65 35.21 -14.20
C ALA A 302 15.61 35.27 -13.08
N ARG A 303 14.73 34.27 -13.03
CA ARG A 303 13.63 34.21 -12.08
C ARG A 303 13.57 32.87 -11.38
N LYS A 304 13.02 32.90 -10.16
CA LYS A 304 13.02 31.77 -9.23
C LYS A 304 11.66 31.64 -8.56
N ALA A 305 11.21 30.41 -8.34
CA ALA A 305 10.02 30.10 -7.58
C ALA A 305 10.15 28.81 -6.79
N TYR A 306 9.18 28.55 -5.93
CA TYR A 306 9.12 27.40 -5.04
C TYR A 306 7.75 26.74 -5.17
N LEU A 307 7.73 25.43 -5.33
CA LEU A 307 6.52 24.62 -5.33
C LEU A 307 6.46 23.80 -4.04
N LEU A 308 5.39 23.96 -3.28
CA LEU A 308 5.08 23.13 -2.12
C LEU A 308 3.88 22.23 -2.46
N ALA A 309 3.85 21.04 -1.87
CA ALA A 309 2.69 20.16 -1.87
C ALA A 309 2.37 19.80 -0.41
N LEU A 310 1.17 20.15 0.03
CA LEU A 310 0.74 19.93 1.40
C LEU A 310 -0.23 18.75 1.47
N PRO A 311 -0.10 17.86 2.47
CA PRO A 311 -1.13 16.87 2.75
C PRO A 311 -2.45 17.54 3.11
N ALA A 312 -3.56 16.84 2.88
CA ALA A 312 -4.91 17.39 3.08
C ALA A 312 -5.11 18.02 4.47
N ALA A 313 -4.70 17.30 5.54
CA ALA A 313 -4.85 17.77 6.92
C ALA A 313 -4.12 19.10 7.19
N VAL A 314 -2.98 19.34 6.54
CA VAL A 314 -2.25 20.61 6.67
C VAL A 314 -2.86 21.66 5.76
N ALA A 315 -3.17 21.30 4.51
CA ALA A 315 -3.75 22.20 3.52
C ALA A 315 -5.11 22.78 3.95
N GLU A 316 -5.92 22.05 4.73
CA GLU A 316 -7.17 22.53 5.32
C GLU A 316 -6.99 23.66 6.33
N THR A 317 -5.83 23.72 6.99
CA THR A 317 -5.52 24.81 7.96
C THR A 317 -5.05 26.09 7.28
N ILE A 318 -4.74 26.03 5.98
CA ILE A 318 -4.23 27.15 5.20
C ILE A 318 -5.39 27.87 4.51
N SER A 319 -5.75 29.02 5.06
CA SER A 319 -6.74 29.94 4.49
C SER A 319 -6.12 30.99 3.57
N ASP A 320 -4.82 31.25 3.73
CA ASP A 320 -4.06 32.26 2.98
C ASP A 320 -2.65 31.71 2.68
N PRO A 321 -2.21 31.66 1.41
CA PRO A 321 -0.85 31.23 1.04
C PRO A 321 0.26 31.95 1.81
N TYR A 322 0.05 33.20 2.22
CA TYR A 322 1.02 33.96 3.02
C TYR A 322 1.19 33.42 4.45
N GLN A 323 0.38 32.45 4.89
CA GLN A 323 0.65 31.70 6.13
C GLN A 323 1.86 30.77 5.99
N LEU A 324 2.21 30.36 4.77
CA LEU A 324 3.32 29.43 4.49
C LEU A 324 4.68 30.10 4.43
N ILE A 325 4.71 31.43 4.29
CA ILE A 325 5.91 32.21 3.97
C ILE A 325 6.01 33.43 4.88
N ASP A 326 7.24 33.90 5.08
CA ASP A 326 7.56 35.26 5.48
C ASP A 326 8.49 35.86 4.40
N ALA A 327 9.76 36.13 4.72
CA ALA A 327 10.80 36.42 3.71
C ALA A 327 11.23 35.15 2.95
N GLU A 328 11.11 33.99 3.60
CA GLU A 328 11.36 32.66 3.05
C GLU A 328 10.18 31.73 3.41
N ILE A 329 10.20 30.49 2.91
CA ILE A 329 9.29 29.44 3.38
C ILE A 329 9.54 29.21 4.88
N ARG A 330 8.48 29.24 5.68
CA ARG A 330 8.60 28.99 7.12
C ARG A 330 9.11 27.58 7.39
N ASP A 331 9.92 27.45 8.44
CA ASP A 331 10.63 26.20 8.76
C ASP A 331 9.70 25.00 8.92
N GLU A 332 8.51 25.20 9.50
CA GLU A 332 7.47 24.18 9.67
C GLU A 332 6.95 23.58 8.35
N TYR A 333 7.03 24.34 7.24
CA TYR A 333 6.57 23.90 5.92
C TYR A 333 7.71 23.55 4.96
N ARG A 334 8.98 23.72 5.34
CA ARG A 334 10.13 23.39 4.46
C ARG A 334 10.14 21.92 4.02
N GLN A 335 9.64 21.01 4.86
CA GLN A 335 9.49 19.59 4.54
C GLN A 335 8.55 19.30 3.36
N TYR A 336 7.66 20.24 3.03
CA TYR A 336 6.70 20.14 1.93
C TYR A 336 7.20 20.75 0.62
N LEU A 337 8.44 21.27 0.60
CA LEU A 337 9.06 21.79 -0.62
C LEU A 337 9.29 20.64 -1.61
N VAL A 338 8.55 20.67 -2.71
CA VAL A 338 8.66 19.70 -3.81
C VAL A 338 9.87 19.99 -4.67
N THR A 339 9.99 21.24 -5.11
CA THR A 339 11.09 21.69 -5.94
C THR A 339 11.28 23.20 -5.88
N THR A 340 12.51 23.62 -6.14
CA THR A 340 12.84 24.98 -6.51
C THR A 340 12.87 25.11 -8.03
N ILE A 341 12.04 26.00 -8.57
CA ILE A 341 11.95 26.29 -10.00
C ILE A 341 12.92 27.43 -10.32
N ASN A 342 13.92 27.17 -11.17
CA ASN A 342 14.87 28.19 -11.63
C ASN A 342 14.72 28.35 -13.13
N GLN A 343 14.56 29.59 -13.60
CA GLN A 343 14.58 29.91 -15.02
C GLN A 343 15.68 30.91 -15.35
N GLU A 344 16.48 30.58 -16.36
CA GLU A 344 17.57 31.42 -16.84
C GLU A 344 17.06 32.77 -17.38
N ALA A 345 17.91 33.79 -17.24
CA ALA A 345 17.70 35.07 -17.91
C ALA A 345 17.79 34.89 -19.42
N ASN A 346 17.10 35.74 -20.17
CA ASN A 346 17.47 35.97 -21.56
C ASN A 346 18.50 37.09 -21.60
N PRO A 347 19.76 36.84 -22.00
CA PRO A 347 20.76 37.91 -22.10
C PRO A 347 20.40 38.98 -23.16
N GLY A 348 19.31 38.80 -23.91
CA GLY A 348 18.89 39.69 -24.98
C GLY A 348 19.82 39.60 -26.19
N SER A 349 19.53 40.41 -27.22
CA SER A 349 20.46 40.61 -28.33
C SER A 349 21.44 41.73 -27.97
N ILE A 350 22.74 41.42 -27.97
CA ILE A 350 23.78 42.46 -27.90
C ILE A 350 23.76 43.23 -29.23
N SER A 351 23.50 44.53 -29.16
CA SER A 351 23.40 45.43 -30.32
C SER A 351 24.06 46.78 -30.04
N ALA A 352 24.45 47.50 -31.10
CA ALA A 352 25.03 48.83 -30.99
C ALA A 352 23.93 49.91 -31.00
N ASN A 353 23.98 50.86 -30.06
CA ASN A 353 22.99 51.95 -29.91
C ASN A 353 22.95 52.93 -31.11
N ASN A 354 23.98 53.00 -31.97
CA ASN A 354 23.99 53.84 -33.17
C ASN A 354 24.89 53.26 -34.28
N PRO A 355 24.45 52.23 -35.02
CA PRO A 355 25.26 51.57 -36.05
C PRO A 355 25.65 52.51 -37.21
N ALA A 356 24.77 53.47 -37.54
CA ALA A 356 25.01 54.43 -38.61
C ALA A 356 26.15 55.40 -38.25
N GLY A 357 26.10 56.01 -37.06
CA GLY A 357 27.16 56.90 -36.58
C GLY A 357 28.50 56.19 -36.34
N MET A 358 28.48 54.88 -36.04
CA MET A 358 29.71 54.08 -35.99
C MET A 358 30.37 53.99 -37.37
N THR A 359 29.59 53.71 -38.41
CA THR A 359 30.10 53.70 -39.80
C THR A 359 30.73 55.05 -40.18
N GLU A 360 30.14 56.17 -39.77
CA GLU A 360 30.65 57.53 -40.06
C GLU A 360 32.06 57.80 -39.47
N ILE A 361 32.40 57.17 -38.34
CA ILE A 361 33.71 57.32 -37.69
C ILE A 361 34.69 56.18 -38.01
N GLY A 362 34.37 55.33 -38.99
CA GLY A 362 35.19 54.17 -39.35
C GLY A 362 35.14 53.04 -38.31
N ALA A 363 34.04 52.91 -37.57
CA ALA A 363 33.82 51.84 -36.60
C ALA A 363 32.77 50.85 -37.10
N ALA A 364 32.94 49.56 -36.78
CA ALA A 364 31.95 48.51 -37.05
C ALA A 364 31.77 47.61 -35.82
N PHE A 365 30.54 47.22 -35.54
CA PHE A 365 30.21 46.25 -34.49
C PHE A 365 29.60 45.01 -35.14
N GLU A 366 30.30 43.89 -35.04
CA GLU A 366 29.97 42.66 -35.75
C GLU A 366 29.87 41.50 -34.77
N LYS A 367 28.85 40.66 -34.93
CA LYS A 367 28.80 39.36 -34.26
C LYS A 367 29.79 38.43 -34.96
N LEU A 368 30.68 37.83 -34.20
CA LEU A 368 31.64 36.85 -34.73
C LEU A 368 30.94 35.53 -35.04
N PRO A 369 31.33 34.84 -36.12
CA PRO A 369 30.96 33.45 -36.33
C PRO A 369 31.38 32.58 -35.14
N ALA A 370 30.60 31.56 -34.81
CA ALA A 370 30.87 30.68 -33.67
C ALA A 370 32.27 30.04 -33.72
N ASP A 371 32.76 29.75 -34.93
CA ASP A 371 34.06 29.13 -35.17
C ASP A 371 35.26 30.07 -34.95
N ASP A 372 35.04 31.39 -34.94
CA ASP A 372 36.10 32.41 -34.84
C ASP A 372 36.37 32.87 -33.38
N TRP A 373 35.53 32.49 -32.41
CA TRP A 373 35.61 33.03 -31.05
C TRP A 373 35.41 32.00 -29.91
N TYR A 374 35.14 30.74 -30.22
CA TYR A 374 34.87 29.75 -29.18
C TYR A 374 36.08 29.55 -28.24
N ILE A 375 36.00 30.06 -27.00
CA ILE A 375 36.95 29.74 -25.92
C ILE A 375 36.35 28.59 -25.10
N GLY A 376 36.77 27.37 -25.43
CA GLY A 376 36.16 26.14 -24.92
C GLY A 376 36.15 25.95 -23.40
N GLU A 377 37.00 26.65 -22.64
CA GLU A 377 37.00 26.57 -21.17
C GLU A 377 35.93 27.43 -20.48
N PHE A 378 35.35 28.44 -21.16
CA PHE A 378 34.43 29.39 -20.53
C PHE A 378 32.99 29.34 -21.05
N GLY A 379 32.68 28.45 -22.01
CA GLY A 379 31.31 28.23 -22.49
C GLY A 379 30.65 29.43 -23.16
N VAL A 380 31.43 30.42 -23.61
CA VAL A 380 30.92 31.64 -24.25
C VAL A 380 30.44 31.29 -25.66
N ARG A 381 29.13 31.34 -25.89
CA ARG A 381 28.49 30.99 -27.18
C ARG A 381 28.47 32.11 -28.21
N ASP A 382 28.56 33.36 -27.76
CA ASP A 382 28.50 34.54 -28.63
C ASP A 382 29.76 35.41 -28.47
N GLY A 383 30.48 35.62 -29.58
CA GLY A 383 31.57 36.58 -29.69
C GLY A 383 31.14 37.83 -30.44
N TYR A 384 31.60 39.00 -30.01
CA TYR A 384 31.36 40.26 -30.71
C TYR A 384 32.67 41.01 -30.87
N LYS A 385 32.88 41.58 -32.07
CA LYS A 385 34.07 42.34 -32.42
C LYS A 385 33.69 43.79 -32.68
N LEU A 386 34.37 44.70 -31.98
CA LEU A 386 34.38 46.12 -32.29
C LEU A 386 35.63 46.41 -33.14
N ILE A 387 35.42 46.85 -34.38
CA ILE A 387 36.47 47.25 -35.31
C ILE A 387 36.55 48.78 -35.30
N TYR A 388 37.75 49.34 -35.22
CA TYR A 388 38.00 50.77 -35.40
C TYR A 388 39.10 50.97 -36.43
N THR A 389 38.76 51.54 -37.58
CA THR A 389 39.71 51.95 -38.62
C THR A 389 39.90 53.45 -38.55
N LYS A 390 40.86 53.89 -37.72
CA LYS A 390 41.50 55.19 -37.89
C LYS A 390 42.96 54.98 -38.27
#